data_AF-A0A8S1SWK0-F1
#
_entry.id   AF-A0A8S1SWK0-F1
#
_cell.length_a   1.000
_cell.length_b   1.000
_cell.length_c   1.000
_cell.angle_alpha   90.00
_cell.angle_beta   90.00
_cell.angle_gamma   90.00
#
_symmetry.space_group_name_H-M   'P 1'
#
loop_
_entity.id
_entity.type
_entity.pdbx_description
1 polymer ?
#
loop_
_entity_poly.entity_id
_entity_poly.type
_entity_poly.pdbx_seq_one_letter_code
_entity_poly.pdbx_strand_id
1 'polypeptide(L)'
;MLQSFIQFQSSIGKIISLQKENRDKLLKFLQNWLLLQSYMLIGYNNEESEIKFSIYQQIYICRRLFRLGKSLQTLLNILEKKYLQNPKKAYNQIPHAVNEMTTYSVYIFYFFFHLIENIMVIHQMGFFEKKFNHKLLKIVSHTFWSLGLLTQLIYYLNRLRSAFRREQELKSQIQNGMTNGDFLEQLKSFSNERYQYGLLILRIIGDLACAMQKAQIPEKILHTRFNRGLVACGGLLSSIIQIYLQATKINKKQNFVEV
;
A
#
# COMPACT_ATOMS: atom_id res chain seq x y z
N MET A 1 14.96 -27.13 -6.95
CA MET A 1 15.02 -25.65 -6.98
C MET A 1 14.62 -25.06 -8.34
N LEU A 2 15.07 -25.63 -9.47
CA LEU A 2 14.68 -25.16 -10.81
C LEU A 2 13.21 -25.46 -11.16
N GLN A 3 12.70 -26.65 -10.83
CA GLN A 3 11.30 -27.02 -11.07
C GLN A 3 10.31 -26.19 -10.24
N SER A 4 10.64 -25.89 -8.98
CA SER A 4 9.85 -24.99 -8.13
C SER A 4 9.85 -23.54 -8.64
N PHE A 5 10.94 -23.10 -9.28
CA PHE A 5 11.03 -21.79 -9.93
C PHE A 5 10.20 -21.73 -11.22
N ILE A 6 10.17 -22.80 -12.01
CA ILE A 6 9.36 -22.90 -13.25
C ILE A 6 7.85 -22.98 -12.93
N GLN A 7 7.46 -23.70 -11.87
CA GLN A 7 6.08 -23.76 -11.39
C GLN A 7 5.61 -22.42 -10.80
N PHE A 8 6.53 -21.68 -10.15
CA PHE A 8 6.29 -20.30 -9.71
C PHE A 8 6.14 -19.34 -10.90
N GLN A 9 6.96 -19.48 -11.95
CA GLN A 9 6.84 -18.68 -13.18
C GLN A 9 5.53 -18.92 -13.94
N SER A 10 5.05 -20.17 -14.03
CA SER A 10 3.77 -20.46 -14.71
C SER A 10 2.57 -19.92 -13.94
N SER A 11 2.66 -19.93 -12.60
CA SER A 11 1.66 -19.33 -11.71
C SER A 11 1.67 -17.79 -11.80
N ILE A 12 2.86 -17.18 -11.87
CA ILE A 12 3.02 -15.74 -12.14
C ILE A 12 2.52 -15.36 -13.53
N GLY A 13 2.76 -16.19 -14.55
CA GLY A 13 2.28 -15.96 -15.92
C GLY A 13 0.75 -15.84 -16.00
N LYS A 14 0.03 -16.66 -15.23
CA LYS A 14 -1.43 -16.54 -15.07
C LYS A 14 -1.88 -15.34 -14.23
N ILE A 15 -1.05 -14.85 -13.30
CA ILE A 15 -1.33 -13.62 -12.53
C ILE A 15 -1.06 -12.36 -13.39
N ILE A 16 -0.07 -12.40 -14.28
CA ILE A 16 0.30 -11.30 -15.19
C ILE A 16 -0.79 -11.07 -16.27
N SER A 17 -1.51 -12.14 -16.67
CA SER A 17 -2.61 -12.04 -17.62
C SER A 17 -3.92 -11.49 -17.01
N LEU A 18 -3.99 -11.33 -15.68
CA LEU A 18 -5.16 -10.80 -14.96
C LEU A 18 -4.93 -9.35 -14.52
N GLN A 19 -5.61 -8.42 -15.20
CA GLN A 19 -5.86 -7.00 -14.84
C GLN A 19 -4.63 -6.07 -14.69
N LYS A 20 -4.73 -4.86 -15.29
CA LYS A 20 -3.70 -3.80 -15.26
C LYS A 20 -3.17 -3.48 -13.85
N GLU A 21 -3.99 -3.65 -12.81
CA GLU A 21 -3.60 -3.39 -11.41
C GLU A 21 -2.59 -4.39 -10.82
N ASN A 22 -2.57 -5.64 -11.26
CA ASN A 22 -1.67 -6.67 -10.69
C ASN A 22 -0.23 -6.49 -11.16
N ARG A 23 -0.02 -5.84 -12.32
CA ARG A 23 1.31 -5.62 -12.92
C ARG A 23 2.19 -4.70 -12.06
N ASP A 24 1.67 -3.57 -11.56
CA ASP A 24 2.44 -2.67 -10.68
C ASP A 24 2.83 -3.35 -9.36
N LYS A 25 1.98 -4.24 -8.84
CA LYS A 25 2.25 -4.96 -7.58
C LYS A 25 3.31 -6.04 -7.76
N LEU A 26 3.25 -6.82 -8.84
CA LEU A 26 4.31 -7.78 -9.19
C LEU A 26 5.65 -7.08 -9.45
N LEU A 27 5.64 -5.95 -10.16
CA LEU A 27 6.85 -5.17 -10.36
C LEU A 27 7.38 -4.58 -9.05
N LYS A 28 6.51 -4.24 -8.09
CA LYS A 28 6.95 -3.84 -6.73
C LYS A 28 7.70 -4.98 -6.03
N PHE A 29 7.16 -6.19 -6.13
CA PHE A 29 7.81 -7.38 -5.57
C PHE A 29 9.19 -7.60 -6.22
N LEU A 30 9.25 -7.68 -7.55
CA LEU A 30 10.49 -7.87 -8.30
C LEU A 30 11.52 -6.77 -8.01
N GLN A 31 11.07 -5.51 -7.97
CA GLN A 31 11.90 -4.38 -7.59
C GLN A 31 12.56 -4.65 -6.22
N ASN A 32 11.76 -4.87 -5.17
CA ASN A 32 12.33 -5.01 -3.83
C ASN A 32 13.12 -6.32 -3.65
N TRP A 33 12.81 -7.36 -4.40
CA TRP A 33 13.60 -8.59 -4.46
C TRP A 33 15.01 -8.33 -4.99
N LEU A 34 15.14 -7.60 -6.10
CA LEU A 34 16.45 -7.22 -6.66
C LEU A 34 17.24 -6.31 -5.71
N LEU A 35 16.57 -5.42 -4.99
CA LEU A 35 17.23 -4.58 -3.98
C LEU A 35 17.80 -5.44 -2.84
N LEU A 36 17.07 -6.47 -2.42
CA LEU A 36 17.53 -7.40 -1.39
C LEU A 36 18.73 -8.22 -1.89
N GLN A 37 18.65 -8.76 -3.10
CA GLN A 37 19.77 -9.49 -3.72
C GLN A 37 21.01 -8.61 -3.85
N SER A 38 20.85 -7.38 -4.35
CA SER A 38 21.93 -6.40 -4.42
C SER A 38 22.56 -6.18 -3.05
N TYR A 39 21.75 -5.99 -2.01
CA TYR A 39 22.24 -5.79 -0.65
C TYR A 39 23.03 -7.00 -0.10
N MET A 40 22.55 -8.23 -0.32
CA MET A 40 23.22 -9.45 0.13
C MET A 40 24.57 -9.70 -0.55
N LEU A 41 24.77 -9.16 -1.76
CA LEU A 41 26.01 -9.33 -2.53
C LEU A 41 27.08 -8.27 -2.22
N ILE A 42 26.75 -7.23 -1.46
CA ILE A 42 27.72 -6.18 -1.08
C ILE A 42 28.86 -6.82 -0.28
N GLY A 43 30.10 -6.62 -0.73
CA GLY A 43 31.29 -7.16 -0.09
C GLY A 43 31.64 -8.59 -0.48
N TYR A 44 30.76 -9.31 -1.17
CA TYR A 44 31.03 -10.65 -1.72
C TYR A 44 31.24 -10.63 -3.23
N ASN A 45 30.31 -10.02 -3.98
CA ASN A 45 30.38 -9.87 -5.43
C ASN A 45 29.83 -8.49 -5.83
N ASN A 46 30.71 -7.49 -5.78
CA ASN A 46 30.31 -6.09 -5.98
C ASN A 46 29.80 -5.82 -7.39
N GLU A 47 30.38 -6.45 -8.41
CA GLU A 47 29.94 -6.30 -9.81
C GLU A 47 28.49 -6.79 -9.98
N GLU A 48 28.18 -7.99 -9.47
CA GLU A 48 26.82 -8.50 -9.52
C GLU A 48 25.85 -7.66 -8.69
N SER A 49 26.29 -7.16 -7.51
CA SER A 49 25.49 -6.24 -6.69
C SER A 49 25.07 -4.98 -7.44
N GLU A 50 25.98 -4.39 -8.22
CA GLU A 50 25.73 -3.21 -9.04
C GLU A 50 24.78 -3.49 -10.21
N ILE A 51 24.96 -4.63 -10.89
CA ILE A 51 24.04 -5.07 -11.96
C ILE A 51 22.62 -5.21 -11.41
N LYS A 52 22.43 -5.91 -10.27
CA LYS A 52 21.10 -6.07 -9.65
C LYS A 52 20.52 -4.71 -9.24
N PHE A 53 21.34 -3.80 -8.72
CA PHE A 53 20.92 -2.45 -8.36
C PHE A 53 20.49 -1.61 -9.57
N SER A 54 21.19 -1.73 -10.70
CA SER A 54 20.81 -1.08 -11.96
C SER A 54 19.46 -1.57 -12.46
N ILE A 55 19.23 -2.90 -12.47
CA ILE A 55 17.93 -3.48 -12.85
C ILE A 55 16.82 -3.01 -11.89
N TYR A 56 17.09 -2.95 -10.57
CA TYR A 56 16.16 -2.35 -9.59
C TYR A 56 15.73 -0.93 -9.98
N GLN A 57 16.67 -0.09 -10.42
CA GLN A 57 16.37 1.29 -10.84
C GLN A 57 15.53 1.34 -12.12
N GLN A 58 15.81 0.47 -13.09
CA GLN A 58 15.02 0.37 -14.32
C GLN A 58 13.58 -0.06 -14.03
N ILE A 59 13.37 -1.10 -13.21
CA ILE A 59 12.02 -1.52 -12.78
C ILE A 59 11.31 -0.39 -12.04
N TYR A 60 12.03 0.35 -11.18
CA TYR A 60 11.45 1.51 -10.50
C TYR A 60 10.91 2.56 -11.47
N ILE A 61 11.65 2.87 -12.55
CA ILE A 61 11.20 3.80 -13.60
C ILE A 61 9.98 3.23 -14.33
N CYS A 62 10.02 1.96 -14.74
CA CYS A 62 8.88 1.29 -15.39
C CYS A 62 7.60 1.37 -14.54
N ARG A 63 7.72 1.19 -13.23
CA ARG A 63 6.58 1.32 -12.31
C ARG A 63 6.02 2.72 -12.23
N ARG A 64 6.87 3.76 -12.30
CA ARG A 64 6.41 5.14 -12.36
C ARG A 64 5.62 5.41 -13.63
N LEU A 65 6.04 4.86 -14.76
CA LEU A 65 5.29 4.92 -16.02
C LEU A 65 3.91 4.27 -15.90
N PHE A 66 3.82 3.08 -15.28
CA PHE A 66 2.53 2.41 -15.04
C PHE A 66 1.58 3.16 -14.09
N ARG A 67 2.08 4.16 -13.36
CA ARG A 67 1.27 5.00 -12.48
C ARG A 67 0.87 6.33 -13.10
N LEU A 68 1.30 6.62 -14.32
CA LEU A 68 0.80 7.78 -15.06
C LEU A 68 -0.73 7.76 -15.10
N GLY A 69 -1.35 8.89 -14.77
CA GLY A 69 -2.80 9.00 -14.67
C GLY A 69 -3.41 8.55 -13.34
N LYS A 70 -2.67 7.95 -12.39
CA LYS A 70 -3.21 7.60 -11.06
C LYS A 70 -3.69 8.81 -10.25
N SER A 71 -3.12 10.00 -10.49
CA SER A 71 -3.61 11.23 -9.88
C SER A 71 -5.04 11.56 -10.32
N LEU A 72 -5.37 11.36 -11.61
CA LEU A 72 -6.72 11.54 -12.13
C LEU A 72 -7.68 10.50 -11.55
N GLN A 73 -7.26 9.23 -11.48
CA GLN A 73 -8.07 8.19 -10.83
C GLN A 73 -8.35 8.53 -9.36
N THR A 74 -7.34 9.04 -8.64
CA THR A 74 -7.49 9.42 -7.23
C THR A 74 -8.45 10.60 -7.08
N LEU A 75 -8.38 11.58 -7.99
CA LEU A 75 -9.32 12.70 -8.04
C LEU A 75 -10.76 12.23 -8.31
N LEU A 76 -10.95 11.32 -9.26
CA LEU A 76 -12.26 10.73 -9.55
C LEU A 76 -12.81 9.99 -8.31
N ASN A 77 -11.98 9.21 -7.61
CA ASN A 77 -12.40 8.53 -6.38
C ASN A 77 -12.82 9.51 -5.27
N ILE A 78 -12.14 10.67 -5.14
CA ILE A 78 -12.52 11.73 -4.20
C ILE A 78 -13.90 12.29 -4.57
N LEU A 79 -14.14 12.56 -5.85
CA LEU A 79 -15.40 13.08 -6.35
C LEU A 79 -16.54 12.07 -6.17
N GLU A 80 -16.36 10.81 -6.58
CA GLU A 80 -17.35 9.75 -6.44
C GLU A 80 -17.78 9.54 -4.98
N LYS A 81 -16.83 9.52 -4.04
CA LYS A 81 -17.15 9.39 -2.61
C LYS A 81 -17.94 10.57 -2.07
N LYS A 82 -17.67 11.78 -2.56
CA LYS A 82 -18.45 12.97 -2.21
C LYS A 82 -19.90 12.87 -2.70
N TYR A 83 -20.15 12.20 -3.83
CA TYR A 83 -21.50 11.99 -4.38
C TYR A 83 -22.24 10.79 -3.75
N LEU A 84 -21.54 9.75 -3.29
CA LEU A 84 -22.13 8.55 -2.68
C LEU A 84 -22.54 8.71 -1.21
N GLN A 85 -22.13 9.80 -0.54
CA GLN A 85 -22.57 10.11 0.82
C GLN A 85 -24.04 10.59 0.82
N ASN A 86 -24.97 9.63 0.74
CA ASN A 86 -26.38 9.86 1.06
C ASN A 86 -26.52 10.23 2.55
N PRO A 87 -27.15 11.36 2.92
CA PRO A 87 -27.14 11.92 4.27
C PRO A 87 -28.00 11.17 5.31
N LYS A 88 -28.45 9.94 5.05
CA LYS A 88 -29.56 9.31 5.79
C LYS A 88 -29.19 8.33 6.91
N LYS A 89 -27.93 8.19 7.33
CA LYS A 89 -27.58 7.37 8.51
C LYS A 89 -26.60 8.06 9.44
N ALA A 90 -27.07 9.15 10.05
CA ALA A 90 -26.43 9.76 11.21
C ALA A 90 -26.73 8.93 12.47
N TYR A 91 -25.95 7.88 12.70
CA TYR A 91 -25.88 7.24 14.02
C TYR A 91 -24.40 7.16 14.42
N ASN A 92 -24.04 7.84 15.52
CA ASN A 92 -22.71 8.10 16.08
C ASN A 92 -21.86 9.17 15.34
N GLN A 93 -22.13 10.46 15.60
CA GLN A 93 -21.62 11.61 14.83
C GLN A 93 -20.10 11.86 14.92
N ILE A 94 -19.46 11.66 16.08
CA ILE A 94 -18.02 11.98 16.25
C ILE A 94 -17.10 10.91 15.62
N PRO A 95 -17.28 9.59 15.88
CA PRO A 95 -16.43 8.56 15.27
C PRO A 95 -16.56 8.51 13.75
N HIS A 96 -17.73 8.89 13.22
CA HIS A 96 -17.98 8.94 11.78
C HIS A 96 -17.20 10.07 11.11
N ALA A 97 -17.33 11.30 11.62
CA ALA A 97 -16.65 12.47 11.06
C ALA A 97 -15.11 12.32 11.07
N VAL A 98 -14.54 11.80 12.16
CA VAL A 98 -13.08 11.54 12.25
C VAL A 98 -12.62 10.51 11.21
N ASN A 99 -13.38 9.43 11.02
CA ASN A 99 -13.06 8.42 10.02
C ASN A 99 -13.17 8.96 8.58
N GLU A 100 -14.15 9.83 8.31
CA GLU A 100 -14.31 10.50 7.02
C GLU A 100 -13.16 11.46 6.74
N MET A 101 -12.83 12.35 7.69
CA MET A 101 -11.70 13.27 7.57
C MET A 101 -10.39 12.52 7.35
N THR A 102 -10.17 11.42 8.08
CA THR A 102 -8.99 10.57 7.91
C THR A 102 -8.97 9.95 6.51
N THR A 103 -10.12 9.49 6.00
CA THR A 103 -10.25 8.90 4.65
C THR A 103 -9.95 9.93 3.56
N TYR A 104 -10.51 11.14 3.64
CA TYR A 104 -10.22 12.21 2.68
C TYR A 104 -8.75 12.64 2.72
N SER A 105 -8.18 12.73 3.92
CA SER A 105 -6.77 13.08 4.10
C SER A 105 -5.84 12.08 3.41
N VAL A 106 -6.14 10.78 3.51
CA VAL A 106 -5.41 9.72 2.78
C VAL A 106 -5.43 9.99 1.26
N TYR A 107 -6.60 10.25 0.68
CA TYR A 107 -6.72 10.51 -0.75
C TYR A 107 -6.01 11.78 -1.19
N ILE A 108 -6.10 12.85 -0.40
CA ILE A 108 -5.41 14.12 -0.70
C ILE A 108 -3.90 13.91 -0.74
N PHE A 109 -3.34 13.21 0.25
CA PHE A 109 -1.90 12.92 0.27
C PHE A 109 -1.47 12.03 -0.89
N TYR A 110 -2.24 10.98 -1.23
CA TYR A 110 -1.95 10.16 -2.41
C TYR A 110 -2.12 10.91 -3.73
N PHE A 111 -3.07 11.85 -3.82
CA PHE A 111 -3.24 12.71 -4.97
C PHE A 111 -1.98 13.56 -5.21
N PHE A 112 -1.50 14.28 -4.19
CA PHE A 112 -0.28 15.09 -4.32
C PHE A 112 0.95 14.23 -4.60
N PHE A 113 1.07 13.05 -3.98
CA PHE A 113 2.12 12.09 -4.32
C PHE A 113 2.10 11.72 -5.81
N HIS A 114 0.96 11.29 -6.34
CA HIS A 114 0.84 10.90 -7.74
C HIS A 114 0.96 12.08 -8.71
N LEU A 115 0.47 13.26 -8.34
CA LEU A 115 0.61 14.48 -9.14
C LEU A 115 2.08 14.82 -9.35
N ILE A 116 2.88 14.84 -8.27
CA ILE A 116 4.31 15.15 -8.35
C ILE A 116 5.06 14.02 -9.08
N GLU A 117 4.73 12.75 -8.84
CA GLU A 117 5.31 11.63 -9.62
C GLU A 117 5.07 11.79 -11.13
N ASN A 118 3.85 12.15 -11.52
CA ASN A 118 3.47 12.36 -12.92
C ASN A 118 4.21 13.54 -13.55
N ILE A 119 4.30 14.68 -12.85
CA ILE A 119 5.08 15.85 -13.31
C ILE A 119 6.54 15.44 -13.55
N MET A 120 7.15 14.71 -12.60
CA MET A 120 8.54 14.26 -12.74
C MET A 120 8.72 13.28 -13.91
N VAL A 121 7.74 12.42 -14.23
CA VAL A 121 7.81 11.51 -15.37
C VAL A 121 7.68 12.28 -16.70
N ILE A 122 6.72 13.20 -16.80
CA ILE A 122 6.50 14.04 -17.98
C ILE A 122 7.75 14.89 -18.27
N HIS A 123 8.37 15.45 -17.22
CA HIS A 123 9.63 16.17 -17.36
C HIS A 123 10.77 15.28 -17.87
N GLN A 124 10.89 14.04 -17.36
CA GLN A 124 11.89 13.08 -17.84
C GLN A 124 11.69 12.68 -19.31
N MET A 125 10.48 12.82 -19.86
CA MET A 125 10.18 12.59 -21.28
C MET A 125 10.52 13.80 -22.18
N GLY A 126 10.96 14.93 -21.62
CA GLY A 126 11.37 16.10 -22.38
C GLY A 126 10.26 17.09 -22.73
N PHE A 127 9.07 16.98 -22.14
CA PHE A 127 7.94 17.89 -22.42
C PHE A 127 8.10 19.30 -21.83
N PHE A 128 9.06 19.52 -20.94
CA PHE A 128 9.27 20.80 -20.27
C PHE A 128 10.68 21.31 -20.55
N GLU A 129 10.79 22.54 -21.04
CA GLU A 129 12.08 23.20 -21.30
C GLU A 129 12.80 23.62 -20.01
N LYS A 130 12.03 23.90 -18.94
CA LYS A 130 12.59 24.35 -17.66
C LYS A 130 13.20 23.20 -16.87
N LYS A 131 14.40 23.40 -16.34
CA LYS A 131 15.05 22.45 -15.41
C LYS A 131 14.37 22.50 -14.04
N PHE A 132 13.77 21.38 -13.61
CA PHE A 132 13.29 21.23 -12.23
C PHE A 132 14.35 20.60 -11.33
N ASN A 133 14.30 20.94 -10.04
CA ASN A 133 15.07 20.24 -9.02
C ASN A 133 14.41 18.88 -8.71
N HIS A 134 14.77 17.85 -9.48
CA HIS A 134 14.25 16.49 -9.30
C HIS A 134 14.49 15.92 -7.90
N LYS A 135 15.61 16.27 -7.26
CA LYS A 135 15.92 15.80 -5.91
C LYS A 135 14.90 16.33 -4.91
N LEU A 136 14.58 17.63 -4.99
CA LEU A 136 13.57 18.26 -4.13
C LEU A 136 12.18 17.68 -4.41
N LEU A 137 11.76 17.60 -5.68
CA LEU A 137 10.45 17.03 -6.04
C LEU A 137 10.30 15.58 -5.56
N LYS A 138 11.36 14.77 -5.67
CA LYS A 138 11.37 13.39 -5.17
C LYS A 138 11.16 13.36 -3.65
N ILE A 139 11.86 14.20 -2.89
CA ILE A 139 11.71 14.27 -1.43
C ILE A 139 10.26 14.66 -1.09
N VAL A 140 9.75 15.76 -1.65
CA VAL A 140 8.40 16.26 -1.39
C VAL A 140 7.33 15.22 -1.73
N SER A 141 7.43 14.59 -2.91
CA SER A 141 6.54 13.50 -3.34
C SER A 141 6.51 12.38 -2.28
N HIS A 142 7.66 11.91 -1.83
CA HIS A 142 7.74 10.80 -0.87
C HIS A 142 7.35 11.23 0.56
N THR A 143 7.46 12.51 0.90
CA THR A 143 6.88 13.06 2.14
C THR A 143 5.36 12.95 2.10
N PHE A 144 4.70 13.35 1.00
CA PHE A 144 3.26 13.16 0.85
C PHE A 144 2.85 11.69 0.91
N TRP A 145 3.62 10.78 0.28
CA TRP A 145 3.36 9.34 0.39
C TRP A 145 3.47 8.86 1.85
N SER A 146 4.50 9.30 2.58
CA SER A 146 4.69 8.94 3.98
C SER A 146 3.54 9.45 4.86
N LEU A 147 3.08 10.69 4.66
CA LEU A 147 1.93 11.26 5.37
C LEU A 147 0.62 10.53 5.05
N GLY A 148 0.42 10.15 3.78
CA GLY A 148 -0.71 9.32 3.37
C GLY A 148 -0.71 7.96 4.07
N LEU A 149 0.45 7.29 4.14
CA LEU A 149 0.61 6.02 4.85
C LEU A 149 0.38 6.16 6.36
N LEU A 150 0.90 7.20 7.02
CA LEU A 150 0.69 7.44 8.45
C LEU A 150 -0.80 7.66 8.76
N THR A 151 -1.47 8.48 7.94
CA THR A 151 -2.91 8.73 8.08
C THR A 151 -3.71 7.45 7.85
N GLN A 152 -3.32 6.63 6.87
CA GLN A 152 -3.94 5.34 6.59
C GLN A 152 -3.70 4.33 7.71
N LEU A 153 -2.53 4.37 8.37
CA LEU A 153 -2.24 3.55 9.55
C LEU A 153 -3.16 3.91 10.71
N ILE A 154 -3.31 5.21 11.02
CA ILE A 154 -4.22 5.71 12.05
C ILE A 154 -5.66 5.23 11.77
N TYR A 155 -6.10 5.35 10.52
CA TYR A 155 -7.41 4.86 10.08
C TYR A 155 -7.61 3.37 10.42
N TYR A 156 -6.67 2.51 10.02
CA TYR A 156 -6.83 1.07 10.25
C TYR A 156 -6.67 0.66 11.72
N LEU A 157 -5.84 1.37 12.50
CA LEU A 157 -5.77 1.16 13.95
C LEU A 157 -7.10 1.48 14.63
N ASN A 158 -7.74 2.59 14.24
CA ASN A 158 -9.06 2.96 14.75
C ASN A 158 -10.15 1.96 14.35
N ARG A 159 -10.09 1.44 13.11
CA ARG A 159 -11.00 0.38 12.64
C ARG A 159 -10.78 -0.94 13.38
N LEU A 160 -9.53 -1.33 13.60
CA LEU A 160 -9.18 -2.52 14.37
C LEU A 160 -9.69 -2.42 15.81
N ARG A 161 -9.48 -1.28 16.48
CA ARG A 161 -10.03 -1.00 17.81
C ARG A 161 -11.56 -1.09 17.82
N SER A 162 -12.22 -0.52 16.81
CA SER A 162 -13.68 -0.57 16.68
C SER A 162 -14.19 -2.00 16.45
N ALA A 163 -13.44 -2.85 15.73
CA ALA A 163 -13.77 -4.26 15.56
C ALA A 163 -13.67 -5.04 16.89
N PHE A 164 -12.64 -4.79 17.71
CA PHE A 164 -12.55 -5.37 19.05
C PHE A 164 -13.71 -4.95 19.95
N ARG A 165 -14.10 -3.67 19.92
CA ARG A 165 -15.23 -3.17 20.70
C ARG A 165 -16.55 -3.83 20.29
N ARG A 166 -16.82 -3.95 18.99
CA ARG A 166 -18.03 -4.63 18.47
C ARG A 166 -18.08 -6.11 18.87
N GLU A 167 -16.95 -6.80 18.92
CA GLU A 167 -16.93 -8.18 19.44
C GLU A 167 -17.27 -8.23 20.94
N GLN A 168 -16.75 -7.30 21.74
CA GLN A 168 -17.09 -7.24 23.17
C GLN A 168 -18.59 -6.97 23.38
N GLU A 169 -19.16 -6.04 22.59
CA GLU A 169 -20.60 -5.75 22.58
C GLU A 169 -21.40 -7.00 22.16
N LEU A 170 -20.96 -7.73 21.13
CA LEU A 170 -21.60 -8.99 20.72
C LEU A 170 -21.58 -10.04 21.84
N LYS A 171 -20.46 -10.18 22.55
CA LYS A 171 -20.36 -11.11 23.69
C LYS A 171 -21.34 -10.77 24.81
N SER A 172 -21.60 -9.48 25.03
CA SER A 172 -22.62 -9.04 26.00
C SER A 172 -24.05 -9.34 25.52
N GLN A 173 -24.30 -9.35 24.20
CA GLN A 173 -25.61 -9.62 23.62
C GLN A 173 -26.00 -11.11 23.61
N ILE A 174 -25.06 -12.03 23.78
CA ILE A 174 -25.37 -13.47 23.98
C ILE A 174 -26.30 -13.67 25.17
N GLN A 175 -26.14 -12.84 26.21
CA GLN A 175 -26.98 -12.88 27.41
C GLN A 175 -28.45 -12.49 27.12
N ASN A 176 -28.72 -11.88 25.95
CA ASN A 176 -30.05 -11.38 25.54
C ASN A 176 -30.76 -12.28 24.53
N GLY A 177 -30.43 -13.58 24.45
CA GLY A 177 -31.20 -14.56 23.68
C GLY A 177 -30.78 -14.73 22.21
N MET A 178 -29.56 -14.34 21.85
CA MET A 178 -29.00 -14.61 20.52
C MET A 178 -28.79 -16.12 20.30
N THR A 179 -29.11 -16.63 19.11
CA THR A 179 -28.87 -18.05 18.80
C THR A 179 -27.36 -18.34 18.72
N ASN A 180 -26.93 -19.52 19.16
CA ASN A 180 -25.52 -19.92 19.11
C ASN A 180 -24.94 -19.93 17.68
N GLY A 181 -25.78 -20.21 16.67
CA GLY A 181 -25.39 -20.20 15.26
C GLY A 181 -25.03 -18.80 14.77
N ASP A 182 -25.93 -17.83 14.97
CA ASP A 182 -25.72 -16.43 14.57
C ASP A 182 -24.53 -15.81 15.30
N PHE A 183 -24.34 -16.16 16.57
CA PHE A 183 -23.20 -15.70 17.36
C PHE A 183 -21.87 -16.20 16.76
N LEU A 184 -21.77 -17.49 16.42
CA LEU A 184 -20.55 -18.06 15.84
C LEU A 184 -20.23 -17.47 14.46
N GLU A 185 -21.25 -17.22 13.64
CA GLU A 185 -21.06 -16.59 12.33
C GLU A 185 -20.55 -15.15 12.46
N GLN A 186 -21.16 -14.35 13.33
CA GLN A 186 -20.72 -12.97 13.57
C GLN A 186 -19.32 -12.91 14.19
N LEU A 187 -18.99 -13.82 15.11
CA LEU A 187 -17.65 -13.92 15.69
C LEU A 187 -16.60 -14.26 14.61
N LYS A 188 -16.91 -15.18 13.70
CA LYS A 188 -16.05 -15.52 12.56
C LYS A 188 -15.88 -14.33 11.62
N SER A 189 -16.94 -13.58 11.37
CA SER A 189 -16.91 -12.35 10.56
C SER A 189 -15.97 -11.31 11.17
N PHE A 190 -16.11 -11.00 12.48
CA PHE A 190 -15.22 -10.06 13.16
C PHE A 190 -13.77 -10.55 13.22
N SER A 191 -13.55 -11.85 13.42
CA SER A 191 -12.21 -12.43 13.39
C SER A 191 -11.54 -12.23 12.02
N ASN A 192 -12.28 -12.51 10.94
CA ASN A 192 -11.79 -12.25 9.58
C ASN A 192 -11.57 -10.75 9.34
N GLU A 193 -12.46 -9.87 9.78
CA GLU A 193 -12.29 -8.41 9.64
C GLU A 193 -11.00 -7.92 10.33
N ARG A 194 -10.72 -8.38 11.56
CA ARG A 194 -9.49 -8.05 12.28
C ARG A 194 -8.24 -8.58 11.58
N TYR A 195 -8.30 -9.81 11.07
CA TYR A 195 -7.20 -10.38 10.31
C TYR A 195 -6.87 -9.53 9.08
N GLN A 196 -7.90 -9.07 8.34
CA GLN A 196 -7.71 -8.16 7.21
C GLN A 196 -7.09 -6.83 7.63
N TYR A 197 -7.55 -6.20 8.71
CA TYR A 197 -6.92 -4.96 9.21
C TYR A 197 -5.48 -5.19 9.66
N GLY A 198 -5.17 -6.31 10.31
CA GLY A 198 -3.81 -6.68 10.70
C GLY A 198 -2.88 -6.78 9.49
N LEU A 199 -3.31 -7.43 8.41
CA LEU A 199 -2.57 -7.48 7.15
C LEU A 199 -2.37 -6.08 6.54
N LEU A 200 -3.40 -5.25 6.52
CA LEU A 200 -3.31 -3.88 5.98
C LEU A 200 -2.35 -3.00 6.79
N ILE A 201 -2.32 -3.15 8.11
CA ILE A 201 -1.37 -2.48 9.01
C ILE A 201 0.07 -2.94 8.70
N LEU A 202 0.31 -4.24 8.64
CA LEU A 202 1.65 -4.78 8.32
C LEU A 202 2.13 -4.34 6.93
N ARG A 203 1.22 -4.29 5.95
CA ARG A 203 1.50 -3.76 4.61
C ARG A 203 1.98 -2.31 4.69
N ILE A 204 1.29 -1.46 5.45
CA ILE A 204 1.62 -0.04 5.59
C ILE A 204 2.96 0.15 6.29
N ILE A 205 3.25 -0.61 7.35
CA ILE A 205 4.54 -0.57 8.04
C ILE A 205 5.69 -0.87 7.06
N GLY A 206 5.52 -1.91 6.23
CA GLY A 206 6.50 -2.23 5.19
C GLY A 206 6.69 -1.11 4.17
N ASP A 207 5.60 -0.47 3.74
CA ASP A 207 5.64 0.66 2.81
C ASP A 207 6.23 1.95 3.42
N LEU A 208 6.02 2.18 4.72
CA LEU A 208 6.56 3.33 5.45
C LEU A 208 8.09 3.32 5.43
N ALA A 209 8.73 2.16 5.61
CA ALA A 209 10.18 2.04 5.51
C ALA A 209 10.71 2.55 4.16
N CYS A 210 10.05 2.18 3.06
CA CYS A 210 10.41 2.63 1.71
C CYS A 210 10.13 4.13 1.51
N ALA A 211 8.97 4.61 1.96
CA ALA A 211 8.55 5.99 1.79
C ALA A 211 9.44 6.96 2.58
N MET A 212 9.68 6.66 3.86
CA MET A 212 10.50 7.48 4.77
C MET A 212 11.95 7.57 4.32
N GLN A 213 12.55 6.46 3.85
CA GLN A 213 13.91 6.48 3.32
C GLN A 213 14.03 7.43 2.13
N LYS A 214 13.07 7.41 1.21
CA LYS A 214 13.09 8.27 0.02
C LYS A 214 12.74 9.72 0.31
N ALA A 215 11.94 9.96 1.36
CA ALA A 215 11.66 11.28 1.90
C ALA A 215 12.81 11.84 2.77
N GLN A 216 13.87 11.05 2.99
CA GLN A 216 15.01 11.39 3.86
C GLN A 216 14.59 11.74 5.31
N ILE A 217 13.48 11.16 5.79
CA ILE A 217 12.97 11.43 7.14
C ILE A 217 13.94 10.89 8.22
N PRO A 218 14.44 9.63 8.14
CA PRO A 218 15.38 9.12 9.13
C PRO A 218 16.67 9.96 9.19
N GLU A 219 17.13 10.44 8.04
CA GLU A 219 18.36 11.25 7.95
C GLU A 219 18.19 12.62 8.61
N LYS A 220 17.00 13.22 8.50
CA LYS A 220 16.70 14.52 9.11
C LYS A 220 16.43 14.45 10.60
N ILE A 221 15.82 13.36 11.09
CA ILE A 221 15.38 13.24 12.49
C ILE A 221 16.44 12.52 13.33
N LEU A 222 16.97 11.40 12.83
CA LEU A 222 17.86 10.52 13.58
C LEU A 222 19.32 10.65 13.14
N HIS A 223 19.62 11.49 12.15
CA HIS A 223 20.95 11.59 11.52
C HIS A 223 21.49 10.23 11.03
N THR A 224 20.59 9.29 10.72
CA THR A 224 20.90 7.95 10.22
C THR A 224 20.11 7.64 8.95
N ARG A 225 20.49 6.58 8.23
CA ARG A 225 19.73 6.10 7.06
C ARG A 225 19.30 4.67 7.29
N PHE A 226 18.13 4.29 6.79
CA PHE A 226 17.78 2.90 6.73
C PHE A 226 18.74 2.19 5.77
N ASN A 227 19.25 1.04 6.21
CA ASN A 227 20.07 0.21 5.33
C ASN A 227 19.21 -0.34 4.17
N ARG A 228 19.86 -0.68 3.05
CA ARG A 228 19.16 -1.13 1.85
C ARG A 228 18.36 -2.42 2.10
N GLY A 229 18.88 -3.31 2.97
CA GLY A 229 18.21 -4.54 3.37
C GLY A 229 16.86 -4.32 4.03
N LEU A 230 16.75 -3.43 5.01
CA LEU A 230 15.51 -3.10 5.71
C LEU A 230 14.47 -2.52 4.74
N VAL A 231 14.89 -1.61 3.86
CA VAL A 231 14.03 -1.03 2.84
C VAL A 231 13.53 -2.11 1.87
N ALA A 232 14.40 -3.03 1.47
CA ALA A 232 14.05 -4.15 0.60
C ALA A 232 13.06 -5.11 1.27
N CYS A 233 13.31 -5.51 2.52
CA CYS A 233 12.43 -6.39 3.28
C CYS A 233 11.05 -5.75 3.51
N GLY A 234 10.98 -4.47 3.88
CA GLY A 234 9.71 -3.75 4.04
C GLY A 234 8.93 -3.65 2.72
N GLY A 235 9.64 -3.36 1.62
CA GLY A 235 9.05 -3.32 0.29
C GLY A 235 8.56 -4.69 -0.19
N LEU A 236 9.27 -5.78 0.13
CA LEU A 236 8.85 -7.15 -0.17
C LEU A 236 7.63 -7.55 0.64
N LEU A 237 7.66 -7.37 1.97
CA LEU A 237 6.56 -7.69 2.87
C LEU A 237 5.26 -7.04 2.41
N SER A 238 5.31 -5.72 2.15
CA SER A 238 4.14 -4.97 1.68
C SER A 238 3.65 -5.44 0.30
N SER A 239 4.54 -5.88 -0.60
CA SER A 239 4.17 -6.41 -1.92
C SER A 239 3.51 -7.78 -1.81
N ILE A 240 4.07 -8.68 -0.99
CA ILE A 240 3.53 -10.02 -0.76
C ILE A 240 2.13 -9.93 -0.17
N ILE A 241 1.94 -9.11 0.88
CA ILE A 241 0.62 -8.92 1.48
C ILE A 241 -0.37 -8.38 0.44
N GLN A 242 0.04 -7.42 -0.38
CA GLN A 242 -0.84 -6.87 -1.40
C GLN A 242 -1.26 -7.91 -2.45
N ILE A 243 -0.31 -8.73 -2.93
CA ILE A 243 -0.58 -9.81 -3.89
C ILE A 243 -1.52 -10.84 -3.26
N TYR A 244 -1.27 -11.22 -1.99
CA TYR A 244 -2.15 -12.12 -1.24
C TYR A 244 -3.57 -11.58 -1.13
N LEU A 245 -3.73 -10.31 -0.70
CA LEU A 245 -5.04 -9.67 -0.59
C LEU A 245 -5.78 -9.66 -1.94
N GLN A 246 -5.07 -9.34 -3.04
CA GLN A 246 -5.66 -9.39 -4.39
C GLN A 246 -6.07 -10.81 -4.81
N ALA A 247 -5.23 -11.81 -4.55
CA ALA A 247 -5.54 -13.20 -4.85
C ALA A 247 -6.78 -13.68 -4.09
N THR A 248 -6.90 -13.32 -2.81
CA THR A 248 -8.09 -13.65 -2.02
C THR A 248 -9.35 -12.93 -2.51
N LYS A 249 -9.24 -11.69 -3.02
CA LYS A 249 -10.38 -10.98 -3.64
C LYS A 249 -10.83 -11.59 -4.96
N ILE A 250 -9.91 -12.05 -5.80
CA ILE A 250 -10.25 -12.75 -7.05
C ILE A 250 -11.06 -14.01 -6.74
N ASN A 251 -10.66 -14.73 -5.69
CA ASN A 251 -11.40 -15.90 -5.20
C ASN A 251 -12.73 -15.53 -4.51
N LYS A 252 -12.85 -14.29 -3.99
CA LYS A 252 -14.01 -13.75 -3.26
C LYS A 252 -14.74 -12.65 -4.03
N LYS A 253 -14.78 -12.64 -5.38
CA LYS A 253 -15.54 -11.66 -6.18
C LYS A 253 -17.05 -11.81 -5.89
N GLN A 254 -17.46 -11.36 -4.71
CA GLN A 254 -18.81 -11.16 -4.24
C GLN A 254 -18.92 -10.05 -3.19
N ASN A 255 -17.89 -9.64 -2.42
CA ASN A 255 -18.03 -8.48 -1.52
C ASN A 255 -16.67 -7.82 -1.15
N PHE A 256 -16.68 -6.50 -0.99
CA PHE A 256 -15.64 -5.57 -0.48
C PHE A 256 -14.91 -4.66 -1.49
N VAL A 257 -15.23 -3.36 -1.38
CA VAL A 257 -14.52 -2.21 -1.96
C VAL A 257 -13.42 -1.78 -0.99
N GLU A 258 -12.16 -1.77 -1.44
CA GLU A 258 -11.06 -1.14 -0.69
C GLU A 258 -11.01 0.36 -1.00
N VAL A 259 -10.62 1.16 0.00
CA VAL A 259 -10.33 2.60 -0.08
C VAL A 259 -8.99 2.83 -0.76
#